data_AF-A0A310SIH6-F1
#
_entry.id   AF-A0A310SIH6-F1
#
_cell.length_a   1.000
_cell.length_b   1.000
_cell.length_c   1.000
_cell.angle_alpha   90.00
_cell.angle_beta   90.00
_cell.angle_gamma   90.00
#
_symmetry.space_group_name_H-M   'P 1'
#
loop_
_entity.id
_entity.type
_entity.pdbx_description
1 polymer ?
#
loop_
_entity_poly.entity_id
_entity_poly.type
_entity_poly.pdbx_seq_one_letter_code
_entity_poly.pdbx_strand_id
1 'polypeptide(L)'
;MFPSDKQFKLNPGLNTVVNYSRTQVSFALISLFVMVMGFFFSIYTFRNPRYMFKRLAGGIHFISGACNMVVIQVLLSSIEFEREHFHSTFPRHGILRYDFSLILAWIVFLCNLLAGCAFMLFSRKRKRDKAPTEEIAMADEPTIIGR
;
A
#
# COMPACT_ATOMS: atom_id res chain seq x y z
N MET A 1 -24.23 3.39 11.67
CA MET A 1 -24.60 3.81 13.04
C MET A 1 -23.67 3.07 14.00
N PHE A 2 -22.90 3.77 14.84
CA PHE A 2 -22.05 3.09 15.82
C PHE A 2 -22.93 2.36 16.85
N PRO A 3 -22.59 1.12 17.27
CA PRO A 3 -23.38 0.40 18.25
C PRO A 3 -23.43 1.13 19.60
N SER A 4 -24.55 1.03 20.32
CA SER A 4 -24.68 1.59 21.68
C SER A 4 -23.99 0.69 22.71
N ASP A 5 -23.53 1.24 23.84
CA ASP A 5 -22.86 0.51 24.94
C ASP A 5 -23.64 -0.71 25.43
N LYS A 6 -24.97 -0.68 25.34
CA LYS A 6 -25.84 -1.81 25.69
C LYS A 6 -25.66 -3.00 24.73
N GLN A 7 -25.40 -2.75 23.44
CA GLN A 7 -25.18 -3.78 22.44
C GLN A 7 -23.79 -4.43 22.56
N PHE A 8 -22.78 -3.67 22.97
CA PHE A 8 -21.44 -4.20 23.24
C PHE A 8 -21.40 -5.13 24.46
N LYS A 9 -22.21 -4.84 25.49
CA LYS A 9 -22.33 -5.73 26.66
C LYS A 9 -23.09 -7.02 26.35
N LEU A 10 -23.99 -7.00 25.37
CA LEU A 10 -24.80 -8.17 24.99
C LEU A 10 -24.01 -9.15 24.10
N ASN A 11 -23.14 -8.64 23.22
CA ASN A 11 -22.37 -9.45 22.26
C ASN A 11 -20.88 -9.05 22.28
N PRO A 12 -20.02 -9.74 23.05
CA PRO A 12 -18.61 -9.38 23.17
C PRO A 12 -17.86 -9.43 21.83
N GLY A 13 -18.26 -10.30 20.88
CA GLY A 13 -17.69 -10.37 19.53
C GLY A 13 -17.88 -9.11 18.68
N LEU A 14 -18.84 -8.24 19.02
CA LEU A 14 -19.10 -7.00 18.30
C LEU A 14 -17.95 -6.00 18.44
N ASN A 15 -17.26 -6.00 19.59
CA ASN A 15 -16.05 -5.19 19.80
C ASN A 15 -14.95 -5.58 18.81
N THR A 16 -14.78 -6.88 18.55
CA THR A 16 -13.75 -7.38 17.64
C THR A 16 -14.03 -6.96 16.20
N VAL A 17 -15.28 -7.06 15.73
CA VAL A 17 -15.68 -6.60 14.39
C VAL A 17 -15.46 -5.09 14.22
N VAL A 18 -15.84 -4.29 15.24
CA VAL A 18 -15.59 -2.84 15.22
C VAL A 18 -14.09 -2.53 15.20
N ASN A 19 -13.27 -3.30 15.92
CA ASN A 19 -11.82 -3.13 15.90
C ASN A 19 -11.21 -3.50 14.54
N TYR A 20 -11.68 -4.55 13.87
CA TYR A 20 -11.28 -4.85 12.49
C TYR A 20 -11.61 -3.70 11.54
N SER A 21 -12.82 -3.14 11.63
CA SER A 21 -13.22 -2.00 10.81
C SER A 21 -12.35 -0.76 11.06
N ARG A 22 -12.03 -0.45 12.32
CA ARG A 22 -11.12 0.65 12.67
C ARG A 22 -9.73 0.44 12.07
N THR A 23 -9.15 -0.75 12.25
CA THR A 23 -7.85 -1.10 11.68
C THR A 23 -7.86 -1.01 10.16
N GLN A 24 -8.91 -1.52 9.50
CA GLN A 24 -9.06 -1.44 8.04
C GLN A 24 -9.05 0.01 7.54
N VAL A 25 -9.84 0.89 8.17
CA VAL A 25 -9.91 2.31 7.80
C VAL A 25 -8.58 3.03 8.04
N SER A 26 -7.92 2.77 9.19
CA SER A 26 -6.61 3.37 9.50
C SER A 26 -5.55 3.00 8.47
N PHE A 27 -5.42 1.71 8.12
CA PHE A 27 -4.46 1.28 7.10
C PHE A 27 -4.83 1.76 5.69
N ALA A 28 -6.13 1.84 5.36
CA ALA A 28 -6.56 2.38 4.08
C ALA A 28 -6.19 3.87 3.92
N LEU A 29 -6.36 4.68 4.97
CA LEU A 29 -5.96 6.10 4.96
C LEU A 29 -4.45 6.26 4.85
N ILE A 30 -3.67 5.47 5.61
CA ILE A 30 -2.21 5.48 5.50
C ILE A 30 -1.78 5.10 4.09
N SER A 31 -2.33 4.01 3.54
CA SER A 31 -2.04 3.55 2.18
C SER A 31 -2.34 4.64 1.15
N LEU A 32 -3.44 5.37 1.31
CA LEU A 32 -3.81 6.48 0.43
C LEU A 32 -2.76 7.59 0.45
N PHE A 33 -2.35 8.06 1.64
CA PHE A 33 -1.34 9.12 1.75
C PHE A 33 0.01 8.70 1.16
N VAL A 34 0.45 7.47 1.44
CA VAL A 34 1.72 6.95 0.89
C VAL A 34 1.64 6.81 -0.64
N MET A 35 0.50 6.39 -1.18
CA MET A 35 0.30 6.26 -2.62
C MET A 35 0.30 7.62 -3.32
N VAL A 36 -0.35 8.63 -2.74
CA VAL A 36 -0.31 10.03 -3.23
C VAL A 36 1.13 10.56 -3.21
N MET A 37 1.87 10.31 -2.13
CA MET A 37 3.28 10.67 -2.04
C MET A 37 4.12 9.96 -3.13
N GLY A 38 3.91 8.66 -3.33
CA GLY A 38 4.58 7.87 -4.37
C GLY A 38 4.31 8.41 -5.79
N PHE A 39 3.08 8.85 -6.05
CA PHE A 39 2.73 9.49 -7.32
C PHE A 39 3.53 10.77 -7.57
N PHE A 40 3.65 11.66 -6.58
CA PHE A 40 4.46 12.87 -6.71
C PHE A 40 5.94 12.57 -6.91
N PHE A 41 6.51 11.61 -6.17
CA PHE A 41 7.91 11.19 -6.36
C PHE A 41 8.16 10.57 -7.74
N SER A 42 7.19 9.82 -8.26
CA SER A 42 7.25 9.26 -9.62
C SER A 42 7.25 10.34 -10.69
N ILE A 43 6.41 11.38 -10.56
CA ILE A 43 6.47 12.55 -11.46
C ILE A 43 7.80 13.29 -11.33
N TYR A 44 8.25 13.52 -10.10
CA TYR A 44 9.50 14.22 -9.82
C TYR A 44 10.71 13.55 -10.46
N THR A 45 10.69 12.22 -10.51
CA THR A 45 11.74 11.40 -11.13
C THR A 45 11.91 11.66 -12.63
N PHE A 46 10.84 12.05 -13.34
CA PHE A 46 10.93 12.44 -14.75
C PHE A 46 11.55 13.82 -14.94
N ARG A 47 11.41 14.73 -13.97
CA ARG A 47 12.02 16.06 -14.01
C ARG A 47 13.48 16.05 -13.58
N ASN A 48 13.85 15.21 -12.63
CA ASN A 48 15.21 15.07 -12.11
C ASN A 48 15.65 13.60 -12.24
N PRO A 49 16.32 13.21 -13.34
CA PRO A 49 16.57 11.80 -13.66
C PRO A 49 17.69 11.14 -12.83
N ARG A 50 17.95 11.64 -11.62
CA ARG A 50 18.91 11.07 -10.67
C ARG A 50 18.44 9.68 -10.23
N TYR A 51 19.36 8.71 -10.24
CA TYR A 51 19.01 7.32 -9.92
C TYR A 51 18.49 7.13 -8.48
N MET A 52 18.90 7.98 -7.54
CA MET A 52 18.45 7.94 -6.15
C MET A 52 16.93 8.19 -6.03
N PHE A 53 16.38 9.13 -6.79
CA PHE A 53 14.95 9.42 -6.77
C PHE A 53 14.12 8.28 -7.36
N LYS A 54 14.64 7.60 -8.39
CA LYS A 54 14.03 6.36 -8.94
C LYS A 54 13.91 5.27 -7.88
N ARG A 55 14.96 5.07 -7.07
CA ARG A 55 14.93 4.07 -5.97
C ARG A 55 13.94 4.45 -4.88
N LEU A 56 13.90 5.74 -4.52
CA LEU A 56 12.96 6.25 -3.53
C LEU A 56 11.52 6.06 -4.00
N ALA A 57 11.20 6.45 -5.23
CA ALA A 57 9.87 6.26 -5.81
C ALA A 57 9.47 4.78 -5.86
N GLY A 58 10.38 3.90 -6.30
CA GLY A 58 10.15 2.45 -6.28
C GLY A 58 9.88 1.91 -4.88
N GLY A 59 10.66 2.35 -3.88
CA GLY A 59 10.46 1.98 -2.47
C GLY A 59 9.10 2.40 -1.93
N ILE A 60 8.67 3.62 -2.24
CA ILE A 60 7.35 4.12 -1.81
C ILE A 60 6.22 3.31 -2.44
N HIS A 61 6.32 2.94 -3.72
CA HIS A 61 5.34 2.05 -4.36
C HIS A 61 5.28 0.66 -3.71
N PHE A 62 6.41 0.08 -3.30
CA PHE A 62 6.40 -1.16 -2.52
C PHE A 62 5.72 -1.00 -1.16
N ILE A 63 5.97 0.11 -0.45
CA ILE A 63 5.33 0.40 0.83
C ILE A 63 3.81 0.57 0.65
N SER A 64 3.37 1.32 -0.38
CA SER A 64 1.95 1.43 -0.75
C SER A 64 1.32 0.06 -1.04
N GLY A 65 2.01 -0.79 -1.81
CA GLY A 65 1.56 -2.15 -2.07
C GLY A 65 1.43 -2.98 -0.78
N ALA A 66 2.42 -2.91 0.11
CA ALA A 66 2.39 -3.62 1.38
C ALA A 66 1.24 -3.15 2.28
N CYS A 67 1.01 -1.83 2.40
CA CYS A 67 -0.12 -1.29 3.15
C CYS A 67 -1.46 -1.77 2.58
N ASN A 68 -1.61 -1.78 1.25
CA ASN A 68 -2.83 -2.28 0.60
C ASN A 68 -3.02 -3.80 0.82
N MET A 69 -1.94 -4.58 0.82
CA MET A 69 -1.99 -6.01 1.15
C MET A 69 -2.47 -6.25 2.59
N VAL A 70 -2.02 -5.42 3.54
CA VAL A 70 -2.50 -5.48 4.94
C VAL A 70 -4.00 -5.20 5.01
N VAL A 71 -4.51 -4.20 4.29
CA VAL A 71 -5.96 -3.89 4.25
C VAL A 71 -6.76 -5.09 3.73
N ILE A 72 -6.29 -5.75 2.66
CA ILE A 72 -6.94 -6.96 2.11
C ILE A 72 -6.96 -8.08 3.16
N GLN A 73 -5.85 -8.31 3.86
CA GLN A 73 -5.78 -9.35 4.89
C GLN A 73 -6.71 -9.07 6.08
N VAL A 74 -6.77 -7.81 6.54
CA VAL A 74 -7.66 -7.39 7.63
C VAL A 74 -9.12 -7.60 7.24
N LEU A 75 -9.49 -7.25 6.00
CA LEU A 75 -10.85 -7.47 5.49
C LEU A 75 -11.20 -8.97 5.43
N LEU A 76 -10.32 -9.81 4.86
CA LEU A 76 -10.57 -11.25 4.78
C LEU A 76 -10.66 -11.89 6.17
N SER A 77 -9.84 -11.43 7.11
CA SER A 77 -9.88 -11.90 8.50
C SER A 77 -11.17 -11.47 9.22
N SER A 78 -11.67 -10.26 8.95
CA SER A 78 -12.96 -9.79 9.49
C SER A 78 -14.11 -10.66 8.99
N ILE A 79 -14.11 -10.99 7.68
CA ILE A 79 -15.13 -11.83 7.07
C ILE A 79 -15.12 -13.24 7.67
N GLU A 80 -13.94 -13.84 7.84
CA GLU A 80 -13.83 -15.18 8.45
C GLU A 80 -14.28 -15.16 9.92
N PHE A 81 -13.87 -14.14 10.68
CA PHE A 81 -14.30 -13.96 12.07
C PHE A 81 -15.83 -13.82 12.18
N GLU A 82 -16.44 -13.01 11.31
CA GLU A 82 -17.89 -12.83 11.24
C GLU A 82 -18.62 -14.12 10.87
N ARG A 83 -18.06 -14.91 9.96
CA ARG A 83 -18.61 -16.21 9.55
C ARG A 83 -18.62 -17.23 10.69
N GLU A 84 -17.56 -17.28 11.49
CA GLU A 84 -17.43 -18.23 12.61
C GLU A 84 -18.28 -17.83 13.82
N HIS A 85 -18.37 -16.53 14.13
CA HIS A 85 -18.99 -16.06 15.38
C HIS A 85 -20.43 -15.55 15.23
N PHE A 86 -20.85 -15.16 14.01
CA PHE A 86 -22.19 -14.61 13.76
C PHE A 86 -22.97 -15.44 12.74
N HIS A 87 -23.41 -16.63 13.15
CA HIS A 87 -24.29 -17.50 12.36
C HIS A 87 -25.67 -16.89 12.01
N SER A 88 -26.08 -15.81 12.71
CA SER A 88 -27.33 -15.09 12.42
C SER A 88 -27.22 -14.22 11.15
N THR A 89 -26.02 -13.69 10.88
CA THR A 89 -25.74 -12.88 9.68
C THR A 89 -25.28 -13.76 8.51
N PHE A 90 -24.56 -14.86 8.82
CA PHE A 90 -24.11 -15.85 7.84
C PHE A 90 -24.83 -17.19 8.04
N PRO A 91 -25.98 -17.42 7.37
CA PRO A 91 -26.63 -18.73 7.40
C PRO A 91 -25.70 -19.78 6.78
N ARG A 92 -25.71 -21.02 7.30
CA ARG A 92 -24.80 -22.13 6.89
C ARG A 92 -24.74 -22.43 5.38
N HIS A 93 -25.75 -22.02 4.61
CA HIS A 93 -25.83 -22.19 3.15
C HIS A 93 -25.81 -20.85 2.39
N GLY A 94 -25.43 -19.76 3.04
CA GLY A 94 -25.33 -18.44 2.43
C GLY A 94 -24.15 -18.36 1.46
N ILE A 95 -24.41 -17.91 0.23
CA ILE A 95 -23.37 -17.67 -0.76
C ILE A 95 -22.73 -16.32 -0.45
N LEU A 96 -21.51 -16.32 0.09
CA LEU A 96 -20.70 -15.11 0.21
C LEU A 96 -20.30 -14.65 -1.19
N ARG A 97 -20.71 -13.44 -1.57
CA ARG A 97 -20.26 -12.79 -2.81
C ARG A 97 -19.31 -11.65 -2.46
N TYR A 98 -18.09 -11.72 -2.96
CA TYR A 98 -17.15 -10.61 -2.87
C TYR A 98 -17.54 -9.53 -3.88
N ASP A 99 -17.59 -8.28 -3.40
CA ASP A 99 -17.89 -7.14 -4.26
C ASP A 99 -16.68 -6.72 -5.11
N PHE A 100 -16.97 -5.90 -6.12
CA PHE A 100 -15.99 -5.32 -7.04
C PHE A 100 -14.81 -4.65 -6.33
N SER A 101 -15.05 -4.07 -5.15
CA SER A 101 -14.03 -3.40 -4.33
C SER A 101 -12.85 -4.29 -3.96
N LEU A 102 -13.07 -5.59 -3.71
CA LEU A 102 -11.99 -6.52 -3.37
C LEU A 102 -11.11 -6.82 -4.59
N ILE A 103 -11.73 -6.98 -5.76
CA ILE A 103 -11.01 -7.17 -7.03
C ILE A 103 -10.18 -5.93 -7.35
N LEU A 104 -10.78 -4.75 -7.17
CA LEU A 104 -10.08 -3.47 -7.36
C LEU A 104 -8.87 -3.33 -6.42
N ALA A 105 -8.99 -3.75 -5.16
CA ALA A 105 -7.89 -3.71 -4.20
C ALA A 105 -6.71 -4.58 -4.66
N TRP A 106 -6.97 -5.78 -5.20
CA TRP A 106 -5.93 -6.63 -5.79
C TRP A 106 -5.26 -6.01 -7.02
N ILE A 107 -6.04 -5.34 -7.88
CA ILE A 107 -5.49 -4.62 -9.04
C ILE A 107 -4.57 -3.50 -8.57
N VAL A 108 -4.98 -2.70 -7.58
CA VAL A 108 -4.15 -1.61 -7.01
C VAL A 108 -2.87 -2.15 -6.40
N PHE A 109 -2.92 -3.30 -5.73
CA PHE A 109 -1.74 -3.98 -5.21
C PHE A 109 -0.77 -4.37 -6.35
N LEU A 110 -1.28 -5.03 -7.39
CA LEU A 110 -0.46 -5.44 -8.55
C LEU A 110 0.14 -4.24 -9.28
N CYS A 111 -0.61 -3.16 -9.47
CA CYS A 111 -0.12 -1.93 -10.09
C CYS A 111 1.03 -1.31 -9.27
N ASN A 112 0.90 -1.24 -7.94
CA ASN A 112 1.97 -0.74 -7.08
C ASN A 112 3.20 -1.66 -7.10
N LEU A 113 2.99 -2.98 -7.12
CA LEU A 113 4.08 -3.95 -7.21
C LEU A 113 4.85 -3.80 -8.53
N LEU A 114 4.14 -3.75 -9.66
CA LEU A 114 4.74 -3.57 -10.98
C LEU A 114 5.45 -2.23 -11.11
N ALA A 115 4.87 -1.15 -10.59
CA ALA A 115 5.50 0.16 -10.56
C ALA A 115 6.79 0.14 -9.72
N GLY A 116 6.75 -0.45 -8.52
CA GLY A 116 7.91 -0.62 -7.65
C GLY A 116 9.03 -1.40 -8.34
N CYS A 117 8.70 -2.53 -8.97
CA CYS A 117 9.64 -3.34 -9.76
C CYS A 117 10.22 -2.54 -10.94
N ALA A 118 9.38 -1.85 -11.71
CA ALA A 118 9.83 -1.04 -12.84
C ALA A 118 10.83 0.04 -12.40
N PHE A 119 10.50 0.82 -11.37
CA PHE A 119 11.40 1.85 -10.84
C PHE A 119 12.72 1.27 -10.33
N MET A 120 12.69 0.14 -9.63
CA MET A 120 13.93 -0.51 -9.17
C MET A 120 14.79 -1.01 -10.33
N LEU A 121 14.19 -1.70 -11.31
CA LEU A 121 14.91 -2.23 -12.47
C LEU A 121 15.52 -1.12 -13.35
N PHE A 122 14.81 0.01 -13.49
CA PHE A 122 15.27 1.18 -14.24
C PHE A 122 16.11 2.18 -13.40
N SER A 123 16.35 1.90 -12.12
CA SER A 123 17.18 2.74 -11.23
C SER A 123 18.69 2.48 -11.33
N ARG A 124 19.15 1.76 -12.36
CA ARG A 124 20.57 1.44 -12.52
C ARG A 124 21.39 2.73 -12.64
N LYS A 125 22.44 2.82 -11.82
CA LYS A 125 23.40 3.93 -11.86
C LYS A 125 24.06 3.96 -13.24
N ARG A 126 23.83 5.01 -14.02
CA ARG A 126 24.55 5.24 -15.29
C ARG A 126 25.85 5.97 -14.96
N LYS A 127 26.99 5.41 -15.37
CA LYS A 127 28.31 6.03 -15.18
C LYS A 127 28.65 6.92 -16.38
N ARG A 128 29.25 8.07 -16.10
CA ARG A 128 30.00 8.98 -16.98
C ARG A 128 29.44 9.10 -18.41
N ASP A 129 29.89 8.29 -19.37
CA ASP A 129 29.53 8.41 -20.80
C ASP A 129 28.07 8.11 -21.15
N LYS A 130 27.27 7.63 -20.19
CA LYS A 130 25.86 7.31 -20.39
C LYS A 130 24.91 8.25 -19.65
N ALA A 131 25.41 9.24 -18.89
CA ALA A 131 24.55 10.18 -18.17
C ALA A 131 23.88 11.17 -19.16
N PRO A 132 22.63 11.61 -18.91
CA PRO A 132 21.95 12.57 -19.79
C PRO A 132 22.63 13.94 -19.87
N THR A 133 23.32 14.35 -18.80
CA THR A 133 24.01 15.64 -18.66
C THR A 133 25.22 15.48 -17.73
N GLU A 134 26.27 16.28 -17.95
CA GLU A 134 27.50 16.26 -17.12
C GLU A 134 27.22 16.61 -15.66
N GLU A 135 26.30 17.54 -15.38
CA GLU A 135 25.90 17.91 -14.01
C GLU A 135 25.34 16.71 -13.22
N ILE A 136 24.56 15.85 -13.90
CA ILE A 136 24.00 14.63 -13.29
C ILE A 136 25.08 13.56 -13.14
N ALA A 137 26.03 13.49 -14.08
CA ALA A 137 27.19 12.61 -13.96
C ALA A 137 28.05 12.99 -12.74
N MET A 138 28.33 14.29 -12.57
CA MET A 138 29.07 14.84 -11.43
C MET A 138 28.32 14.66 -10.10
N ALA A 139 27.00 14.87 -10.06
CA ALA A 139 26.20 14.67 -8.84
C ALA A 139 26.07 13.19 -8.41
N ASP A 140 26.35 12.26 -9.31
CA ASP A 140 26.37 10.81 -9.06
C ASP A 140 27.79 10.28 -8.79
N GLU A 141 28.83 11.09 -8.98
CA GLU A 141 30.20 10.78 -8.58
C GLU A 141 30.35 10.92 -7.05
N PRO A 142 31.14 10.04 -6.41
CA PRO A 142 31.43 10.19 -5.00
C PRO A 142 32.18 11.52 -4.82
N THR A 143 31.63 12.44 -4.04
CA THR A 143 32.35 13.62 -3.58
C THR A 143 33.54 13.15 -2.75
N ILE A 144 34.71 13.14 -3.36
CA ILE A 144 35.97 12.91 -2.66
C ILE A 144 36.20 14.16 -1.82
N ILE A 145 35.69 14.16 -0.60
CA ILE A 145 36.11 15.11 0.43
C ILE A 145 37.50 14.64 0.85
N GLY A 146 38.47 15.00 0.03
CA GLY A 146 39.87 14.69 0.24
C GLY A 146 40.41 15.45 1.43
N ARG A 147 41.14 14.71 2.27
CA ARG A 147 42.31 15.21 2.96
C ARG A 147 43.45 15.38 1.95
#